data_AF-A0A645G5X1-F1
#
_entry.id   AF-A0A645G5X1-F1
#
_cell.length_a   1.000
_cell.length_b   1.000
_cell.length_c   1.000
_cell.angle_alpha   90.00
_cell.angle_beta   90.00
_cell.angle_gamma   90.00
#
_symmetry.space_group_name_H-M   'P 1'
#
loop_
_entity.id
_entity.type
_entity.pdbx_description
1 polymer ?
#
loop_
_entity_poly.entity_id
_entity_poly.type
_entity_poly.pdbx_seq_one_letter_code
_entity_poly.pdbx_strand_id
1 'polypeptide(L)'
;MVKVVDISEAAHIERELMLIKLRATGKDREEIKRTADIFRARIIDVTDTSYVIELTGNQSKLDAFIGAIDAGLILETVRSGVCGIGRGDRVLKL
;
A
#
# COMPACT_ATOMS: atom_id res chain seq x y z
N MET A 1 -6.17 18.94 -25.50
CA MET A 1 -4.79 18.56 -25.86
C MET A 1 -4.27 17.71 -24.71
N VAL A 2 -3.73 16.52 -24.97
CA VAL A 2 -3.19 15.64 -23.90
C VAL A 2 -1.72 16.00 -23.68
N LYS A 3 -1.29 16.17 -22.43
CA LYS A 3 0.12 16.40 -22.06
C LYS A 3 0.66 15.16 -21.37
N VAL A 4 1.84 14.74 -21.79
CA VAL A 4 2.60 13.65 -21.19
C VAL A 4 3.90 14.24 -20.68
N VAL A 5 4.25 13.93 -19.44
CA VAL A 5 5.49 14.39 -18.80
C VAL A 5 6.04 13.21 -18.00
N ASP A 6 7.34 12.95 -18.15
CA ASP A 6 8.03 12.05 -17.25
C ASP A 6 8.26 12.78 -15.91
N ILE A 7 7.66 12.23 -14.85
CA ILE A 7 7.70 12.80 -13.51
C ILE A 7 8.99 12.42 -12.77
N SER A 8 9.67 11.35 -13.21
CA SER A 8 10.88 10.82 -12.57
C SER A 8 12.11 11.72 -12.78
N GLU A 9 12.11 12.54 -13.83
CA GLU A 9 13.22 13.44 -14.20
C GLU A 9 13.41 14.64 -13.25
N ALA A 10 12.51 14.86 -12.27
CA ALA A 10 12.78 15.80 -11.19
C ALA A 10 12.14 15.40 -9.87
N ALA A 11 12.32 16.25 -8.87
CA ALA A 11 11.73 16.07 -7.56
C ALA A 11 10.21 15.92 -7.63
N HIS A 12 9.72 14.77 -7.16
CA HIS A 12 8.30 14.40 -7.19
C HIS A 12 7.90 13.64 -5.91
N ILE A 13 6.60 13.45 -5.74
CA ILE A 13 6.01 12.60 -4.69
C ILE A 13 5.26 11.48 -5.39
N GLU A 14 5.52 10.26 -4.98
CA GLU A 14 4.75 9.09 -5.40
C GLU A 14 4.03 8.49 -4.20
N ARG A 15 2.80 8.07 -4.45
CA ARG A 15 2.01 7.29 -3.52
C ARG A 15 1.22 6.24 -4.26
N GLU A 16 1.03 5.13 -3.58
CA GLU A 16 0.18 4.04 -4.00
C GLU A 16 -0.66 3.59 -2.81
N LEU A 17 -1.90 3.24 -3.10
CA LEU A 17 -2.83 2.61 -2.17
C LEU A 17 -2.87 1.11 -2.45
N MET A 18 -2.83 0.32 -1.39
CA MET A 18 -3.00 -1.12 -1.44
C MET A 18 -4.05 -1.55 -0.43
N LEU A 19 -4.96 -2.42 -0.88
CA LEU A 19 -5.80 -3.23 -0.01
C LEU A 19 -5.31 -4.67 -0.09
N ILE A 20 -5.11 -5.30 1.06
CA ILE A 20 -4.66 -6.68 1.15
C ILE A 20 -5.52 -7.45 2.13
N LYS A 21 -6.09 -8.55 1.65
CA LYS A 21 -6.88 -9.48 2.46
C LYS A 21 -5.97 -10.61 2.91
N LEU A 22 -5.90 -10.81 4.21
CA LEU A 22 -5.07 -11.83 4.85
C LEU A 22 -5.93 -12.81 5.62
N ARG A 23 -5.56 -14.08 5.60
CA ARG A 23 -6.05 -15.06 6.56
C ARG A 23 -5.46 -14.72 7.93
N ALA A 24 -6.32 -14.60 8.92
CA ALA A 24 -5.95 -14.16 10.25
C ALA A 24 -6.65 -15.03 11.31
N THR A 25 -6.00 -16.13 11.69
CA THR A 25 -6.52 -17.10 12.68
C THR A 25 -5.56 -17.29 13.83
N GLY A 26 -6.07 -17.48 15.05
CA GLY A 26 -5.23 -17.77 16.22
C GLY A 26 -4.13 -16.74 16.44
N LYS A 27 -2.87 -17.21 16.44
CA LYS A 27 -1.67 -16.37 16.71
C LYS A 27 -1.38 -15.37 15.59
N ASP A 28 -1.76 -15.69 14.35
CA ASP A 28 -1.48 -14.83 13.18
C ASP A 28 -2.17 -13.46 13.34
N ARG A 29 -3.30 -13.41 14.06
CA ARG A 29 -4.06 -12.16 14.27
C ARG A 29 -3.24 -11.10 14.98
N GLU A 30 -2.49 -11.47 15.99
CA GLU A 30 -1.65 -10.53 16.71
C GLU A 30 -0.43 -10.12 15.88
N GLU A 31 0.17 -11.07 15.16
CA GLU A 31 1.33 -10.81 14.31
C GLU A 31 1.00 -9.88 13.16
N ILE A 32 -0.08 -10.17 12.42
CA ILE A 32 -0.59 -9.32 11.35
C ILE A 32 -0.93 -7.93 11.87
N LYS A 33 -1.58 -7.83 13.05
CA LYS A 33 -1.87 -6.53 13.67
C LYS A 33 -0.58 -5.76 14.00
N ARG A 34 0.42 -6.41 14.58
CA ARG A 34 1.72 -5.78 14.88
C ARG A 34 2.40 -5.29 13.59
N THR A 35 2.40 -6.09 12.53
CA THR A 35 2.96 -5.71 11.23
C THR A 35 2.20 -4.53 10.63
N ALA A 36 0.86 -4.52 10.70
CA ALA A 36 0.05 -3.38 10.29
C ALA A 36 0.43 -2.10 11.05
N ASP A 37 0.56 -2.18 12.37
CA ASP A 37 0.95 -1.05 13.23
C ASP A 37 2.35 -0.51 12.86
N ILE A 38 3.34 -1.39 12.64
CA ILE A 38 4.72 -1.02 12.24
C ILE A 38 4.73 -0.25 10.91
N PHE A 39 3.97 -0.73 9.93
CA PHE A 39 3.87 -0.10 8.62
C PHE A 39 2.90 1.08 8.59
N ARG A 40 2.26 1.42 9.72
CA ARG A 40 1.21 2.44 9.82
C ARG A 40 0.07 2.16 8.82
N ALA A 41 -0.24 0.87 8.64
CA ALA A 41 -1.38 0.39 7.89
C ALA A 41 -2.63 0.45 8.78
N ARG A 42 -3.81 0.35 8.17
CA ARG A 42 -5.09 0.35 8.87
C ARG A 42 -5.83 -0.94 8.58
N ILE A 43 -6.24 -1.68 9.61
CA ILE A 43 -7.19 -2.78 9.44
C ILE A 43 -8.57 -2.15 9.23
N ILE A 44 -9.18 -2.40 8.07
CA ILE A 44 -10.46 -1.80 7.67
C ILE A 44 -11.63 -2.79 7.66
N ASP A 45 -11.34 -4.09 7.69
CA ASP A 45 -12.34 -5.15 7.82
C ASP A 45 -11.78 -6.30 8.67
N VAL A 46 -12.66 -6.92 9.46
CA VAL A 46 -12.32 -7.99 10.41
C VAL A 46 -13.40 -9.06 10.41
N THR A 47 -12.98 -10.30 10.19
CA THR A 47 -13.79 -11.50 10.40
C THR A 47 -13.09 -12.46 11.37
N ASP A 48 -13.71 -13.60 11.65
CA ASP A 48 -13.11 -14.66 12.46
C ASP A 48 -11.88 -15.31 11.80
N THR A 49 -11.81 -15.26 10.46
CA THR A 49 -10.78 -15.95 9.68
C THR A 49 -9.93 -15.02 8.82
N SER A 50 -10.25 -13.73 8.74
CA SER A 50 -9.55 -12.79 7.88
C SER A 50 -9.49 -11.35 8.41
N TYR A 51 -8.51 -10.62 7.90
CA TYR A 51 -8.42 -9.16 7.96
C TYR A 51 -8.34 -8.58 6.55
N VAL A 52 -8.90 -7.39 6.34
CA VAL A 52 -8.53 -6.53 5.21
C VAL A 52 -7.75 -5.34 5.75
N ILE A 53 -6.59 -5.11 5.16
CA ILE A 53 -5.65 -4.08 5.58
C ILE A 53 -5.48 -3.10 4.43
N GLU A 54 -5.63 -1.82 4.75
CA GLU A 54 -5.32 -0.71 3.88
C GLU A 54 -3.93 -0.16 4.21
N LEU A 55 -3.08 -0.01 3.19
CA LEU A 55 -1.76 0.59 3.30
C LEU A 55 -1.56 1.64 2.21
N THR A 56 -0.99 2.79 2.61
CA THR A 56 -0.55 3.83 1.67
C THR A 56 0.92 4.14 1.87
N GLY A 57 1.66 4.20 0.76
CA GLY A 57 3.11 4.33 0.77
C GLY A 57 3.68 4.57 -0.62
N ASN A 58 5.01 4.62 -0.73
CA ASN A 58 5.68 4.38 -1.99
C ASN A 58 5.69 2.87 -2.29
N GLN A 59 5.99 2.48 -3.53
CA GLN A 59 6.01 1.08 -3.95
C GLN A 59 6.87 0.21 -3.04
N SER A 60 8.08 0.66 -2.71
CA SER A 60 9.00 -0.10 -1.85
C SER A 60 8.45 -0.37 -0.45
N LYS A 61 7.66 0.54 0.13
CA LYS A 61 7.00 0.30 1.42
C LYS A 61 5.89 -0.75 1.31
N LEU A 62 5.12 -0.72 0.23
CA LEU A 62 4.05 -1.71 -0.02
C LEU A 62 4.65 -3.10 -0.28
N ASP A 63 5.72 -3.16 -1.08
CA ASP A 63 6.41 -4.42 -1.37
C ASP A 63 7.07 -4.99 -0.10
N ALA A 64 7.65 -4.13 0.75
CA ALA A 64 8.18 -4.54 2.05
C ALA A 64 7.08 -5.03 3.00
N PHE A 65 5.88 -4.46 2.95
CA PHE A 65 4.75 -4.97 3.74
C PHE A 65 4.34 -6.37 3.27
N ILE A 66 4.23 -6.59 1.96
CA ILE A 66 3.93 -7.91 1.40
C ILE A 66 5.01 -8.92 1.82
N GLY A 67 6.28 -8.55 1.71
CA GLY A 67 7.40 -9.42 2.08
C GLY A 67 7.53 -9.71 3.58
N ALA A 68 6.94 -8.88 4.45
CA ALA A 68 6.90 -9.09 5.89
C ALA A 68 5.78 -10.05 6.34
N ILE A 69 4.88 -10.42 5.43
CA ILE A 69 3.76 -11.34 5.69
C ILE A 69 4.09 -12.68 5.03
N ASP A 70 3.79 -13.78 5.70
CA ASP A 70 3.86 -15.12 5.09
C ASP A 70 2.91 -15.17 3.87
N ALA A 71 3.48 -15.51 2.71
CA ALA A 71 2.74 -15.62 1.45
C ALA A 71 1.54 -16.58 1.54
N GLY A 72 1.60 -17.60 2.40
CA GLY A 72 0.49 -18.53 2.63
C GLY A 72 -0.73 -17.91 3.33
N LEU A 73 -0.55 -16.76 3.98
CA LEU A 73 -1.63 -16.00 4.61
C LEU A 73 -2.29 -15.00 3.65
N ILE A 74 -1.69 -14.70 2.51
CA ILE A 74 -2.22 -13.71 1.56
C ILE A 74 -3.34 -14.35 0.74
N LEU A 75 -4.55 -13.80 0.87
CA LEU A 75 -5.72 -14.27 0.14
C LEU A 75 -5.98 -13.44 -1.13
N GLU A 76 -5.76 -12.14 -1.05
CA GLU A 76 -6.06 -11.21 -2.15
C GLU A 76 -5.27 -9.92 -1.97
N THR A 77 -4.77 -9.36 -3.07
CA THR A 77 -4.06 -8.07 -3.10
C THR A 77 -4.61 -7.20 -4.22
N VAL A 78 -5.01 -5.98 -3.88
CA VAL A 78 -5.49 -4.96 -4.83
C VAL A 78 -4.63 -3.71 -4.70
N ARG A 79 -4.11 -3.23 -5.83
CA ARG A 79 -3.20 -2.08 -5.89
C ARG A 79 -3.75 -1.02 -6.84
N SER A 80 -3.68 0.25 -6.45
CA SER A 80 -4.13 1.36 -7.29
C SER A 80 -3.18 1.68 -8.46
N GLY A 81 -1.94 1.19 -8.39
CA GLY A 81 -0.84 1.75 -9.16
C GLY A 81 -0.38 3.10 -8.61
N VAL A 82 0.68 3.64 -9.19
CA VAL A 82 1.35 4.86 -8.70
C VAL A 82 0.56 6.11 -9.08
N CYS A 83 0.27 6.94 -8.09
CA CYS A 83 -0.14 8.32 -8.27
C CYS A 83 1.07 9.23 -7.95
N GLY A 84 1.43 10.09 -8.91
CA GLY A 84 2.58 10.97 -8.81
C GLY A 84 2.21 12.45 -8.95
N ILE A 85 2.89 13.33 -8.22
CA ILE A 85 2.81 14.78 -8.41
C ILE A 85 4.18 15.45 -8.30
N GLY A 86 4.44 16.44 -9.16
CA GLY A 86 5.66 17.25 -9.09
C GLY A 86 5.74 18.01 -7.77
N ARG A 87 6.95 18.16 -7.22
CA ARG A 87 7.16 18.95 -5.99
C ARG A 87 7.31 20.44 -6.31
N GLY A 88 6.90 21.27 -5.35
CA GLY A 88 7.04 22.73 -5.42
C GLY A 88 6.24 23.33 -6.57
N ASP A 89 6.83 24.27 -7.29
CA ASP A 89 6.17 25.02 -8.36
C ASP A 89 5.99 24.22 -9.67
N ARG A 90 6.40 22.94 -9.71
CA ARG A 90 6.24 22.08 -10.89
C ARG A 90 4.80 21.58 -11.00
N VAL A 91 4.00 22.32 -11.77
CA VAL A 91 2.58 22.02 -12.02
C VAL A 91 2.36 21.47 -13.43
N LEU A 92 1.72 20.29 -13.53
CA LEU A 92 1.17 19.81 -14.79
C LEU A 92 -0.20 20.49 -15.02
N LYS A 93 -0.20 21.60 -15.76
CA LYS A 93 -1.44 22.29 -16.16
C LYS A 93 -2.06 21.57 -17.34
N LEU A 94 -3.31 21.10 -17.19
CA LEU A 94 -4.18 20.66 -18.28
C LEU A 94 -4.33 21.76 -19.34
#